data_AF-A0A847BK87-F1
#
_entry.id   AF-A0A847BK87-F1
#
_cell.length_a   1.000
_cell.length_b   1.000
_cell.length_c   1.000
_cell.angle_alpha   90.00
_cell.angle_beta   90.00
_cell.angle_gamma   90.00
#
_symmetry.space_group_name_H-M   'P 1'
#
loop_
_entity.id
_entity.type
_entity.pdbx_description
1 polymer ?
#
loop_
_entity_poly.entity_id
_entity_poly.type
_entity_poly.pdbx_seq_one_letter_code
_entity_poly.pdbx_strand_id
1 'polypeptide(L)'
;MTTENRLLLANVSRRHVLSGMAAGGALVLAARWDFAFADDAEEAPRYGADGMPNGWVDDPNVFIRIDEDGSVTVINHRAEMGQGIRTSLVMVAADELGADWDRVRVEQAPGDEATYGNQNTDGSRSMRHWFDPMRRAAAAARTMLEQAAAEQWGVPADECKAGVHIIVHTPSGRELDFGELAAAASQLPVPERDTLRLKPRSEWRYIGHDKAEHKEPLAIDGKDIVTGSAVYGADVYHEKMLYAVIARPPVYGARLASVDDGAARDVPGVVRVVEIEGSGQPAGFDPLGGVAVVAENTWAAIEGRRALEIEWDLEAAGDNARYDSTTYREQLEQTAQSPGQLIR
;
A
#
# COMPACT_ATOMS: atom_id res chain seq x y z
N MET A 1 -1.54 -44.90 -16.95
CA MET A 1 -2.99 -45.00 -16.70
C MET A 1 -3.60 -43.67 -17.11
N THR A 2 -4.30 -43.65 -18.23
CA THR A 2 -4.99 -42.48 -18.80
C THR A 2 -6.20 -42.13 -17.95
N THR A 3 -6.25 -40.92 -17.39
CA THR A 3 -7.44 -40.36 -16.74
C THR A 3 -8.42 -39.93 -17.82
N GLU A 4 -9.50 -40.69 -18.00
CA GLU A 4 -10.63 -40.27 -18.82
C GLU A 4 -11.36 -39.11 -18.11
N ASN A 5 -11.29 -37.91 -18.67
CA ASN A 5 -12.19 -36.81 -18.33
C ASN A 5 -13.61 -37.16 -18.81
N ARG A 6 -14.36 -37.94 -18.02
CA ARG A 6 -15.81 -38.11 -18.24
C ARG A 6 -16.54 -36.85 -17.79
N LEU A 7 -17.01 -36.07 -18.76
CA LEU A 7 -17.97 -34.99 -18.53
C LEU A 7 -19.28 -35.61 -18.01
N LEU A 8 -19.57 -35.43 -16.71
CA LEU A 8 -20.84 -35.84 -16.11
C LEU A 8 -21.88 -34.72 -16.30
N LEU A 9 -22.72 -34.84 -17.32
CA LEU A 9 -23.88 -33.96 -17.49
C LEU A 9 -25.00 -34.39 -16.53
N ALA A 10 -25.13 -33.70 -15.39
CA ALA A 10 -26.27 -33.84 -14.51
C ALA A 10 -27.47 -33.07 -15.09
N ASN A 11 -28.53 -33.79 -15.50
CA ASN A 11 -29.77 -33.18 -15.94
C ASN A 11 -30.62 -32.77 -14.72
N VAL A 12 -30.33 -31.59 -14.17
CA VAL A 12 -31.05 -31.05 -13.02
C VAL A 12 -32.33 -30.36 -13.49
N SER A 13 -33.47 -31.06 -13.42
CA SER A 13 -34.76 -30.45 -13.75
C SER A 13 -35.34 -29.68 -12.55
N ARG A 14 -35.91 -28.49 -12.82
CA ARG A 14 -36.63 -27.67 -11.82
C ARG A 14 -37.67 -28.48 -11.01
N ARG A 15 -38.29 -29.49 -11.63
CA ARG A 15 -39.30 -30.34 -11.01
C ARG A 15 -38.74 -31.23 -9.90
N HIS A 16 -37.51 -31.73 -10.03
CA HIS A 16 -36.89 -32.63 -9.05
C HIS A 16 -36.47 -31.88 -7.77
N VAL A 17 -36.01 -30.64 -7.91
CA VAL A 17 -35.62 -29.78 -6.78
C VAL A 17 -36.84 -29.38 -5.95
N LEU A 18 -37.93 -28.98 -6.61
CA LEU A 18 -39.17 -28.57 -5.93
C LEU A 18 -39.90 -29.74 -5.25
N SER A 19 -39.79 -30.96 -5.78
CA SER A 19 -40.41 -32.13 -5.13
C SER A 19 -39.67 -32.58 -3.86
N GLY A 20 -38.36 -32.32 -3.75
CA GLY A 20 -37.60 -32.54 -2.51
C GLY A 20 -37.97 -31.57 -1.38
N MET A 21 -38.28 -30.31 -1.70
CA MET A 21 -38.62 -29.29 -0.70
C MET A 21 -40.06 -29.41 -0.15
N ALA A 22 -40.97 -30.04 -0.90
CA ALA A 22 -42.37 -30.20 -0.47
C ALA A 22 -42.57 -31.28 0.62
N ALA A 23 -41.57 -32.13 0.88
CA ALA A 23 -41.68 -33.22 1.86
C ALA A 23 -41.37 -32.82 3.31
N GLY A 24 -40.78 -31.64 3.55
CA GLY A 24 -40.49 -31.12 4.89
C GLY A 24 -41.02 -29.70 5.02
N GLY A 25 -42.20 -29.54 5.63
CA GLY A 25 -42.92 -28.26 5.71
C GLY A 25 -42.21 -27.13 6.46
N ALA A 26 -41.22 -26.51 5.84
CA ALA A 26 -40.55 -25.30 6.32
C ALA A 26 -40.68 -24.17 5.30
N LEU A 27 -41.07 -22.99 5.77
CA LEU A 27 -41.04 -21.76 4.98
C LEU A 27 -39.57 -21.30 4.86
N VAL A 28 -38.97 -21.54 3.68
CA VAL A 28 -37.63 -21.04 3.34
C VAL A 28 -37.79 -19.65 2.72
N LEU A 29 -37.46 -18.60 3.47
CA LEU A 29 -37.59 -17.19 3.03
C LEU A 29 -36.46 -16.74 2.08
N ALA A 30 -35.31 -17.41 2.10
CA ALA A 30 -34.27 -17.33 1.07
C ALA A 30 -33.29 -18.50 1.24
N ALA A 31 -32.90 -19.14 0.14
CA ALA A 31 -31.76 -20.05 0.08
C ALA A 31 -30.83 -19.58 -1.03
N ARG A 32 -29.58 -19.26 -0.68
CA ARG A 32 -28.55 -18.96 -1.65
C ARG A 32 -27.74 -20.25 -1.84
N TRP A 33 -27.91 -20.88 -3.01
CA TRP A 33 -27.11 -22.04 -3.40
C TRP A 33 -25.98 -21.53 -4.30
N ASP A 34 -24.78 -21.41 -3.74
CA ASP A 34 -23.58 -21.34 -4.56
C ASP A 34 -23.24 -22.77 -4.98
N PHE A 35 -23.31 -23.02 -6.28
CA PHE A 35 -22.84 -24.27 -6.87
C PHE A 35 -21.31 -24.24 -6.84
N ALA A 36 -20.74 -24.71 -5.72
CA ALA A 36 -19.31 -24.94 -5.59
C ALA A 36 -18.88 -26.05 -6.55
N PHE A 37 -18.10 -25.68 -7.56
CA PHE A 37 -17.30 -26.63 -8.32
C PHE A 37 -15.83 -26.49 -7.85
N ALA A 38 -15.28 -27.62 -7.43
CA ALA A 38 -13.88 -27.95 -7.20
C ALA A 38 -13.22 -27.47 -5.88
N ASP A 39 -12.90 -28.49 -5.07
CA ASP A 39 -11.87 -28.60 -4.03
C ASP A 39 -10.85 -27.46 -3.92
N ASP A 40 -11.05 -26.62 -2.91
CA ASP A 40 -10.16 -26.49 -1.76
C ASP A 40 -11.02 -25.97 -0.59
N ALA A 41 -10.66 -26.26 0.65
CA ALA A 41 -11.28 -25.62 1.80
C ALA A 41 -10.85 -24.14 1.81
N GLU A 42 -11.42 -23.32 0.90
CA GLU A 42 -11.14 -21.90 0.80
C GLU A 42 -11.66 -21.22 2.06
N GLU A 43 -10.72 -20.75 2.88
CA GLU A 43 -10.98 -19.69 3.84
C GLU A 43 -11.83 -18.60 3.18
N ALA A 44 -12.80 -18.05 3.91
CA ALA A 44 -13.65 -16.97 3.41
C ALA A 44 -12.80 -15.90 2.70
N PRO A 45 -13.23 -15.38 1.54
CA PRO A 45 -12.43 -14.46 0.75
C PRO A 45 -11.97 -13.29 1.61
N ARG A 46 -10.64 -13.10 1.69
CA ARG A 46 -10.04 -12.00 2.44
C ARG A 46 -10.06 -10.73 1.60
N TYR A 47 -10.44 -9.61 2.20
CA TYR A 47 -10.59 -8.32 1.53
C TYR A 47 -9.74 -7.24 2.21
N GLY A 48 -9.48 -6.14 1.50
CA GLY A 48 -8.74 -5.00 2.05
C GLY A 48 -7.32 -5.39 2.46
N ALA A 49 -6.91 -5.02 3.67
CA ALA A 49 -5.59 -5.34 4.22
C ALA A 49 -5.39 -6.86 4.38
N ASP A 50 -6.43 -7.61 4.77
CA ASP A 50 -6.36 -9.07 4.97
C ASP A 50 -6.10 -9.85 3.68
N GLY A 51 -6.45 -9.26 2.53
CA GLY A 51 -6.25 -9.83 1.20
C GLY A 51 -4.93 -9.41 0.53
N MET A 52 -4.10 -8.59 1.18
CA MET A 52 -2.82 -8.17 0.60
C MET A 52 -1.72 -9.22 0.85
N PRO A 53 -0.77 -9.40 -0.10
CA PRO A 53 0.44 -10.17 0.15
C PRO A 53 1.17 -9.67 1.39
N ASN A 54 1.71 -10.59 2.20
CA ASN A 54 2.40 -10.29 3.46
C ASN A 54 1.53 -9.60 4.54
N GLY A 55 0.23 -9.46 4.31
CA GLY A 55 -0.76 -9.05 5.31
C GLY A 55 -0.47 -7.67 5.91
N TRP A 56 -0.79 -7.54 7.20
CA TRP A 56 -0.60 -6.29 7.95
C TRP A 56 -0.08 -6.56 9.36
N VAL A 57 0.57 -5.55 9.93
CA VAL A 57 1.15 -5.56 11.27
C VAL A 57 0.55 -4.40 12.07
N ASP A 58 0.28 -4.62 13.36
CA ASP A 58 -0.21 -3.61 14.31
C ASP A 58 0.54 -3.60 15.65
N ASP A 59 1.78 -4.09 15.66
CA ASP A 59 2.64 -4.09 16.84
C ASP A 59 3.20 -2.68 17.14
N PRO A 60 2.95 -2.09 18.32
CA PRO A 60 3.54 -0.81 18.70
C PRO A 60 5.07 -0.79 18.63
N ASN A 61 5.74 -1.91 18.93
CA ASN A 61 7.21 -1.98 18.94
C ASN A 61 7.82 -1.83 17.53
N VAL A 62 7.01 -2.02 16.49
CA VAL A 62 7.42 -1.85 15.09
C VAL A 62 7.20 -0.41 14.62
N PHE A 63 6.11 0.22 15.07
CA PHE A 63 5.63 1.48 14.49
C PHE A 63 5.84 2.72 15.36
N ILE A 64 6.11 2.56 16.66
CA ILE A 64 6.13 3.67 17.61
C ILE A 64 7.39 3.58 18.46
N ARG A 65 8.20 4.63 18.40
CA ARG A 65 9.34 4.85 19.30
C ARG A 65 9.09 6.09 20.13
N ILE A 66 9.29 6.00 21.44
CA ILE A 66 9.21 7.13 22.37
C ILE A 66 10.59 7.24 23.02
N ASP A 67 11.25 8.37 22.83
CA ASP A 67 12.55 8.64 23.43
C ASP A 67 12.37 9.17 24.88
N GLU A 68 13.41 9.12 25.71
CA GLU A 68 13.37 9.61 27.11
C GLU A 68 13.11 11.12 27.22
N ASP A 69 13.35 11.89 26.15
CA ASP A 69 12.97 13.31 26.05
C ASP A 69 11.48 13.50 25.66
N GLY A 70 10.75 12.40 25.52
CA GLY A 70 9.35 12.29 25.11
C GLY A 70 9.12 12.43 23.61
N SER A 71 10.14 12.66 22.77
CA SER A 71 9.95 12.67 21.31
C SER A 71 9.29 11.37 20.84
N VAL A 72 8.21 11.49 20.08
CA VAL A 72 7.50 10.34 19.51
C VAL A 72 7.89 10.21 18.05
N THR A 73 8.57 9.12 17.68
CA THR A 73 8.79 8.77 16.28
C THR A 73 7.75 7.74 15.84
N VAL A 74 7.02 8.04 14.77
CA VAL A 74 6.13 7.08 14.11
C VAL A 74 6.81 6.60 12.84
N ILE A 75 7.00 5.29 12.74
CA ILE A 75 7.55 4.64 11.55
C ILE A 75 6.42 4.51 10.53
N ASN A 76 6.54 5.21 9.42
CA ASN A 76 5.60 5.13 8.31
C ASN A 76 6.12 4.13 7.26
N HIS A 77 5.38 3.04 7.06
CA HIS A 77 5.77 1.96 6.14
C HIS A 77 5.23 2.13 4.70
N ARG A 78 4.54 3.24 4.41
CA ARG A 78 3.86 3.49 3.13
C ARG A 78 4.56 4.61 2.36
N ALA A 79 4.96 4.37 1.11
CA ALA A 79 5.67 5.40 0.34
C ALA A 79 4.78 6.61 0.05
N GLU A 80 5.35 7.82 0.13
CA GLU A 80 4.64 9.03 -0.32
C GLU A 80 4.63 9.08 -1.85
N MET A 81 3.43 8.98 -2.43
CA MET A 81 3.20 9.01 -3.89
C MET A 81 2.02 9.93 -4.26
N GLY A 82 1.71 10.92 -3.42
CA GLY A 82 0.66 11.92 -3.63
C GLY A 82 -0.59 11.75 -2.76
N GLN A 83 -0.59 10.82 -1.79
CA GLN A 83 -1.70 10.64 -0.85
C GLN A 83 -1.56 11.49 0.42
N GLY A 84 -0.36 12.04 0.68
CA GLY A 84 -0.03 12.62 1.98
C GLY A 84 0.00 11.55 3.08
N ILE A 85 0.39 10.32 2.75
CA ILE A 85 0.34 9.17 3.65
C ILE A 85 1.32 9.30 4.80
N ARG A 86 2.50 9.88 4.53
CA ARG A 86 3.51 10.17 5.57
C ARG A 86 3.00 11.14 6.62
N THR A 87 2.01 11.97 6.28
CA THR A 87 1.34 12.84 7.26
C THR A 87 0.12 12.16 7.86
N SER A 88 -0.79 11.65 7.03
CA SER A 88 -2.10 11.16 7.48
C SER A 88 -2.01 9.89 8.32
N LEU A 89 -1.10 8.96 8.03
CA LEU A 89 -0.95 7.75 8.85
C LEU A 89 -0.31 8.07 10.20
N VAL A 90 0.65 9.00 10.24
CA VAL A 90 1.27 9.47 11.48
C VAL A 90 0.29 10.28 12.32
N MET A 91 -0.57 11.07 11.68
CA MET A 91 -1.69 11.76 12.33
C MET A 91 -2.60 10.79 13.07
N VAL A 92 -2.91 9.65 12.45
CA VAL A 92 -3.70 8.59 13.08
C VAL A 92 -3.03 8.07 14.35
N ALA A 93 -1.72 7.76 14.28
CA ALA A 93 -0.96 7.30 15.43
C ALA A 93 -0.92 8.34 16.56
N ALA A 94 -0.62 9.60 16.23
CA ALA A 94 -0.52 10.68 17.21
C ALA A 94 -1.85 10.91 17.95
N ASP A 95 -2.97 10.89 17.22
CA ASP A 95 -4.29 11.10 17.80
C ASP A 95 -4.70 9.97 18.75
N GLU A 96 -4.45 8.74 18.33
CA GLU A 96 -4.80 7.55 19.09
C GLU A 96 -3.89 7.39 20.31
N LEU A 97 -2.60 7.71 20.20
CA LEU A 97 -1.63 7.69 21.30
C LEU A 97 -1.87 8.82 22.31
N GLY A 98 -2.40 9.96 21.86
CA GLY A 98 -2.48 11.19 22.65
C GLY A 98 -1.23 12.09 22.54
N ALA A 99 -0.33 11.80 21.60
CA ALA A 99 0.90 12.57 21.40
C ALA A 99 0.63 14.00 20.88
N ASP A 100 1.34 14.97 21.44
CA ASP A 100 1.47 16.31 20.85
C ASP A 100 2.20 16.25 19.50
N TRP A 101 1.54 16.73 18.44
CA TRP A 101 2.06 16.77 17.08
C TRP A 101 3.42 17.49 16.97
N ASP A 102 3.63 18.56 17.73
CA ASP A 102 4.89 19.31 17.68
C ASP A 102 6.09 18.49 18.24
N ARG A 103 5.81 17.36 18.92
CA ARG A 103 6.80 16.39 19.41
C ARG A 103 6.80 15.08 18.63
N VAL A 104 6.04 14.99 17.53
CA VAL A 104 5.98 13.82 16.65
C VAL A 104 6.96 13.97 15.48
N ARG A 105 7.69 12.89 15.19
CA ARG A 105 8.60 12.76 14.05
C ARG A 105 8.17 11.59 13.17
N VAL A 106 8.46 11.70 11.88
CA VAL A 106 8.20 10.62 10.92
C VAL A 106 9.50 10.01 10.47
N GLU A 107 9.59 8.70 10.57
CA GLU A 107 10.67 7.89 10.02
C GLU A 107 10.11 6.98 8.92
N GLN A 108 10.76 6.95 7.76
CA GLN A 108 10.33 6.08 6.67
C GLN A 108 10.86 4.67 6.91
N ALA A 109 9.99 3.66 6.92
CA ALA A 109 10.43 2.27 7.06
C ALA A 109 11.28 1.84 5.85
N PRO A 110 12.29 0.96 6.03
CA PRO A 110 12.93 0.28 4.92
C PRO A 110 11.94 -0.64 4.18
N GLY A 111 12.33 -1.11 2.99
CA GLY A 111 11.59 -2.15 2.28
C GLY A 111 11.80 -3.51 2.95
N ASP A 112 10.91 -3.86 3.89
CA ASP A 112 10.90 -5.11 4.66
C ASP A 112 9.45 -5.49 5.04
N GLU A 113 8.77 -6.18 4.13
CA GLU A 113 7.38 -6.59 4.37
C GLU A 113 7.24 -7.68 5.44
N ALA A 114 8.33 -8.35 5.84
CA ALA A 114 8.29 -9.33 6.92
C ALA A 114 8.11 -8.65 8.28
N THR A 115 8.73 -7.48 8.46
CA THR A 115 8.62 -6.68 9.69
C THR A 115 7.39 -5.76 9.67
N TYR A 116 7.13 -5.09 8.55
CA TYR A 116 6.13 -4.00 8.49
C TYR A 116 4.80 -4.42 7.85
N GLY A 117 4.68 -5.66 7.36
CA GLY A 117 3.56 -6.10 6.53
C GLY A 117 3.59 -5.46 5.14
N ASN A 118 2.47 -5.50 4.41
CA ASN A 118 2.43 -5.02 3.03
C ASN A 118 2.83 -3.54 2.85
N GLN A 119 3.84 -3.27 2.03
CA GLN A 119 4.31 -1.91 1.75
C GLN A 119 3.90 -1.39 0.35
N ASN A 120 3.23 -2.22 -0.46
CA ASN A 120 2.74 -1.82 -1.79
C ASN A 120 1.69 -0.69 -1.72
N THR A 121 1.97 0.47 -2.33
CA THR A 121 1.14 1.69 -2.32
C THR A 121 0.09 1.78 -3.46
N ASP A 122 0.01 0.77 -4.33
CA ASP A 122 -0.90 0.78 -5.48
C ASP A 122 -2.38 0.97 -5.14
N GLY A 123 -3.10 1.58 -6.09
CA GLY A 123 -4.56 1.73 -6.07
C GLY A 123 -5.09 2.71 -5.02
N SER A 124 -4.22 3.58 -4.47
CA SER A 124 -4.59 4.58 -3.47
C SER A 124 -5.28 3.96 -2.24
N ARG A 125 -4.73 2.86 -1.74
CA ARG A 125 -5.36 2.04 -0.68
C ARG A 125 -4.79 2.24 0.71
N SER A 126 -3.67 2.96 0.85
CA SER A 126 -2.90 3.04 2.09
C SER A 126 -3.75 3.37 3.33
N MET A 127 -4.48 4.49 3.34
CA MET A 127 -5.35 4.83 4.48
C MET A 127 -6.46 3.79 4.72
N ARG A 128 -7.07 3.27 3.66
CA ARG A 128 -8.16 2.27 3.79
C ARG A 128 -7.68 0.96 4.43
N HIS A 129 -6.42 0.58 4.18
CA HIS A 129 -5.86 -0.65 4.71
C HIS A 129 -5.22 -0.46 6.09
N TRP A 130 -4.65 0.72 6.35
CA TRP A 130 -3.74 0.92 7.47
C TRP A 130 -4.25 1.87 8.55
N PHE A 131 -5.42 2.48 8.37
CA PHE A 131 -6.05 3.30 9.41
C PHE A 131 -6.23 2.53 10.72
N ASP A 132 -6.98 1.41 10.71
CA ASP A 132 -7.23 0.66 11.93
C ASP A 132 -5.99 -0.08 12.49
N PRO A 133 -5.12 -0.71 11.68
CA PRO A 133 -3.85 -1.26 12.19
C PRO A 133 -2.99 -0.22 12.92
N MET A 134 -2.83 0.98 12.35
CA MET A 134 -2.04 2.03 13.00
C MET A 134 -2.71 2.54 14.29
N ARG A 135 -4.06 2.63 14.31
CA ARG A 135 -4.78 2.93 15.56
C ARG A 135 -4.55 1.87 16.62
N ARG A 136 -4.57 0.59 16.27
CA ARG A 136 -4.32 -0.48 17.24
C ARG A 136 -2.91 -0.43 17.80
N ALA A 137 -1.91 -0.20 16.95
CA ALA A 137 -0.53 0.02 17.40
C ALA A 137 -0.44 1.20 18.40
N ALA A 138 -1.02 2.35 18.06
CA ALA A 138 -1.01 3.52 18.95
C ALA A 138 -1.82 3.35 20.23
N ALA A 139 -2.96 2.65 20.19
CA ALA A 139 -3.73 2.33 21.38
C ALA A 139 -2.99 1.36 22.30
N ALA A 140 -2.28 0.38 21.75
CA ALA A 140 -1.45 -0.54 22.52
C ALA A 140 -0.32 0.22 23.24
N ALA A 141 0.41 1.08 22.53
CA ALA A 141 1.44 1.94 23.12
C ALA A 141 0.85 2.85 24.22
N ARG A 142 -0.32 3.45 23.99
CA ARG A 142 -1.01 4.27 25.00
C ARG A 142 -1.34 3.47 26.26
N THR A 143 -1.89 2.27 26.11
CA THR A 143 -2.22 1.39 27.24
C THR A 143 -0.96 0.99 28.01
N MET A 144 0.17 0.77 27.34
CA MET A 144 1.45 0.51 28.01
C MET A 144 1.94 1.72 28.83
N LEU A 145 1.78 2.95 28.32
CA LEU A 145 2.09 4.17 29.06
C LEU A 145 1.16 4.36 30.28
N GLU A 146 -0.14 4.15 30.11
CA GLU A 146 -1.13 4.22 31.20
C GLU A 146 -0.81 3.21 32.31
N GLN A 147 -0.44 1.99 31.93
CA GLN A 147 -0.03 0.93 32.86
C GLN A 147 1.28 1.29 33.58
N ALA A 148 2.30 1.78 32.86
CA ALA A 148 3.57 2.18 33.46
C ALA A 148 3.39 3.31 34.49
N ALA A 149 2.54 4.31 34.18
CA ALA A 149 2.22 5.38 35.11
C ALA A 149 1.50 4.86 36.36
N ALA A 150 0.55 3.94 36.18
CA ALA A 150 -0.19 3.31 37.26
C ALA A 150 0.73 2.53 38.21
N GLU A 151 1.67 1.77 37.67
CA GLU A 151 2.69 1.04 38.42
C GLU A 151 3.62 1.99 39.19
N GLN A 152 4.10 3.05 38.55
CA GLN A 152 4.97 4.06 39.18
C GLN A 152 4.26 4.79 40.33
N TRP A 153 2.96 5.04 40.20
CA TRP A 153 2.16 5.72 41.20
C TRP A 153 1.53 4.81 42.26
N GLY A 154 1.54 3.49 42.04
CA GLY A 154 0.89 2.51 42.92
C GLY A 154 -0.63 2.63 42.93
N VAL A 155 -1.24 2.90 41.77
CA VAL A 155 -2.69 3.12 41.59
C VAL A 155 -3.29 2.17 40.55
N PRO A 156 -4.62 1.99 40.50
CA PRO A 156 -5.27 1.25 39.42
C PRO A 156 -5.03 1.88 38.03
N ALA A 157 -4.82 1.04 37.00
CA ALA A 157 -4.55 1.50 35.64
C ALA A 157 -5.74 2.22 34.99
N ASP A 158 -6.97 1.88 35.37
CA ASP A 158 -8.18 2.53 34.86
C ASP A 158 -8.37 3.96 35.39
N GLU A 159 -7.65 4.36 36.45
CA GLU A 159 -7.55 5.72 36.96
C GLU A 159 -6.56 6.59 36.18
N CYS A 160 -5.69 5.98 35.36
CA CYS A 160 -4.73 6.66 34.49
C CYS A 160 -5.29 6.85 33.08
N LYS A 161 -5.16 8.06 32.53
CA LYS A 161 -5.65 8.43 31.20
C LYS A 161 -4.63 9.24 30.44
N ALA A 162 -4.44 8.94 29.16
CA ALA A 162 -3.66 9.80 28.30
C ALA A 162 -4.32 11.17 28.09
N GLY A 163 -3.54 12.23 28.29
CA GLY A 163 -3.85 13.61 27.93
C GLY A 163 -3.17 14.03 26.63
N VAL A 164 -2.59 15.24 26.61
CA VAL A 164 -1.73 15.70 25.51
C VAL A 164 -0.28 15.44 25.89
N HIS A 165 0.28 14.36 25.36
CA HIS A 165 1.68 13.97 25.57
C HIS A 165 2.04 13.61 27.03
N ILE A 166 1.03 13.39 27.86
CA ILE A 166 1.17 13.05 29.28
C ILE A 166 0.19 11.94 29.62
N ILE A 167 0.45 11.23 30.71
CA ILE A 167 -0.54 10.40 31.41
C ILE A 167 -0.98 11.15 32.66
N VAL A 168 -2.28 11.20 32.92
CA VAL A 168 -2.90 11.87 34.06
C VAL A 168 -3.55 10.84 34.97
N HIS A 169 -3.26 10.91 36.27
CA HIS A 169 -4.01 10.18 37.30
C HIS A 169 -5.28 10.96 37.65
N THR A 170 -6.41 10.55 37.08
CA THR A 170 -7.69 11.28 37.11
C THR A 170 -8.13 11.72 38.52
N PRO A 171 -8.06 10.88 39.57
CA PRO A 171 -8.49 11.29 40.91
C PRO A 171 -7.60 12.35 41.57
N SER A 172 -6.30 12.38 41.25
CA SER A 172 -5.34 13.27 41.94
C SER A 172 -4.84 14.45 41.10
N GLY A 173 -4.96 14.38 39.76
CA GLY A 173 -4.38 15.34 38.84
C GLY A 173 -2.85 15.27 38.72
N ARG A 174 -2.18 14.21 39.22
CA ARG A 174 -0.76 13.96 38.94
C ARG A 174 -0.56 13.66 37.46
N GLU A 175 0.56 14.11 36.93
CA GLU A 175 0.90 13.96 35.51
C GLU A 175 2.32 13.40 35.39
N LEU A 176 2.54 12.59 34.35
CA LEU A 176 3.86 12.12 33.90
C LEU A 176 3.94 12.31 32.39
N ASP A 177 5.05 12.84 31.90
CA ASP A 177 5.33 12.96 30.46
C ASP A 177 5.59 11.58 29.86
N PHE A 178 5.33 11.44 28.56
CA PHE A 178 5.63 10.19 27.83
C PHE A 178 7.11 9.78 27.96
N GLY A 179 8.05 10.74 27.96
CA GLY A 179 9.47 10.45 28.12
C GLY A 179 9.83 9.82 29.47
N GLU A 180 9.14 10.24 30.55
CA GLU A 180 9.33 9.69 31.90
C GLU A 180 8.86 8.23 32.02
N LEU A 181 7.94 7.83 31.14
CA LEU A 181 7.33 6.50 31.13
C LEU A 181 7.95 5.56 30.10
N ALA A 182 8.66 6.09 29.10
CA ALA A 182 9.12 5.33 27.93
C ALA A 182 9.90 4.06 28.29
N ALA A 183 10.89 4.19 29.18
CA ALA A 183 11.73 3.06 29.61
C ALA A 183 10.89 1.98 30.32
N ALA A 184 10.01 2.37 31.24
CA ALA A 184 9.15 1.43 31.98
C ALA A 184 8.12 0.76 31.05
N ALA A 185 7.45 1.55 30.21
CA ALA A 185 6.47 1.05 29.24
C ALA A 185 7.08 0.04 28.26
N SER A 186 8.33 0.25 27.82
CA SER A 186 9.04 -0.68 26.91
C SER A 186 9.24 -2.09 27.47
N GLN A 187 9.18 -2.26 28.79
CA GLN A 187 9.34 -3.56 29.45
C GLN A 187 8.02 -4.29 29.65
N LEU A 188 6.88 -3.64 29.38
CA LEU A 188 5.57 -4.24 29.51
C LEU A 188 5.25 -5.10 28.27
N PRO A 189 4.47 -6.19 28.45
CA PRO A 189 3.97 -6.94 27.30
C PRO A 189 3.01 -6.06 26.49
N VAL A 190 3.05 -6.24 25.16
CA VAL A 190 2.06 -5.63 24.27
C VAL A 190 0.67 -6.17 24.59
N PRO A 191 -0.34 -5.33 24.86
CA PRO A 191 -1.69 -5.79 25.13
C PRO A 191 -2.31 -6.53 23.94
N GLU A 192 -3.07 -7.58 24.23
CA GLU A 192 -3.77 -8.37 23.22
C GLU A 192 -4.76 -7.52 22.43
N ARG A 193 -4.82 -7.74 21.11
CA ARG A 193 -5.60 -6.94 20.16
C ARG A 193 -7.06 -6.71 20.59
N ASP A 194 -7.73 -7.76 21.03
CA ASP A 194 -9.16 -7.73 21.37
C ASP A 194 -9.44 -7.05 22.72
N THR A 195 -8.40 -6.71 23.47
CA THR A 195 -8.49 -5.98 24.75
C THR A 195 -8.30 -4.47 24.57
N LEU A 196 -7.81 -4.05 23.40
CA LEU A 196 -7.51 -2.65 23.11
C LEU A 196 -8.79 -1.81 23.09
N ARG A 197 -8.72 -0.66 23.76
CA ARG A 197 -9.78 0.35 23.72
C ARG A 197 -9.34 1.45 22.77
N LEU A 198 -9.98 1.56 21.61
CA LEU A 198 -9.70 2.65 20.69
C LEU A 198 -10.43 3.93 21.11
N LYS A 199 -9.82 5.09 20.92
CA LYS A 199 -10.46 6.38 21.17
C LYS A 199 -11.70 6.56 20.30
N PRO A 200 -12.83 7.01 20.85
CA PRO A 200 -13.98 7.36 20.03
C PRO A 200 -13.67 8.60 19.18
N ARG A 201 -14.43 8.77 18.09
CA ARG A 201 -14.28 9.93 17.18
C ARG A 201 -14.35 11.28 17.91
N SER A 202 -15.12 11.36 18.98
CA SER A 202 -15.26 12.57 19.81
C SER A 202 -14.00 12.97 20.56
N GLU A 203 -12.99 12.10 20.64
CA GLU A 203 -11.71 12.36 21.30
C GLU A 203 -10.54 12.53 20.31
N TRP A 204 -10.81 12.46 19.01
CA TRP A 204 -9.82 12.76 17.98
C TRP A 204 -9.54 14.27 17.98
N ARG A 205 -8.29 14.65 17.77
CA ARG A 205 -7.83 16.06 17.75
C ARG A 205 -7.33 16.45 16.36
N TYR A 206 -6.86 15.49 15.57
CA TYR A 206 -6.27 15.73 14.26
C TYR A 206 -7.09 15.06 13.14
N ILE A 207 -7.59 13.85 13.35
CA ILE A 207 -8.33 13.10 12.34
C ILE A 207 -9.68 13.76 12.08
N GLY A 208 -9.88 14.27 10.86
CA GLY A 208 -11.18 14.79 10.40
C GLY A 208 -11.56 16.16 10.95
N HIS A 209 -10.61 16.91 11.51
CA HIS A 209 -10.80 18.28 11.97
C HIS A 209 -10.10 19.27 11.04
N ASP A 210 -10.83 20.32 10.62
CA ASP A 210 -10.29 21.46 9.87
C ASP A 210 -9.86 22.62 10.81
N LYS A 211 -8.99 23.52 10.33
CA LYS A 211 -8.30 24.68 10.98
C LYS A 211 -9.07 25.57 11.97
N ALA A 212 -10.38 25.42 12.08
CA ALA A 212 -11.23 26.34 12.82
C ALA A 212 -11.11 26.19 14.35
N GLU A 213 -10.70 25.03 14.87
CA GLU A 213 -10.76 24.75 16.32
C GLU A 213 -9.41 24.37 16.95
N HIS A 214 -8.48 23.79 16.18
CA HIS A 214 -7.17 23.33 16.66
C HIS A 214 -6.03 23.82 15.74
N LYS A 215 -4.82 24.01 16.28
CA LYS A 215 -3.61 24.26 15.49
C LYS A 215 -3.37 23.00 14.64
N GLU A 216 -3.83 23.02 13.40
CA GLU A 216 -3.66 21.89 12.49
C GLU A 216 -2.17 21.58 12.33
N PRO A 217 -1.79 20.31 12.47
CA PRO A 217 -0.58 19.76 11.88
C PRO A 217 -0.35 20.26 10.45
N LEU A 218 0.77 20.94 10.21
CA LEU A 218 1.24 21.11 8.83
C LEU A 218 1.64 19.74 8.28
N ALA A 219 1.39 19.51 6.99
CA ALA A 219 1.90 18.33 6.31
C ALA A 219 3.42 18.26 6.47
N ILE A 220 3.92 17.12 6.92
CA ILE A 220 5.34 16.89 7.24
C ILE A 220 6.22 17.23 6.04
N ASP A 221 5.85 16.74 4.85
CA ASP A 221 6.57 17.00 3.62
C ASP A 221 6.10 18.28 2.92
N GLY A 222 5.07 18.96 3.45
CA GLY A 222 4.36 20.03 2.76
C GLY A 222 5.25 21.22 2.43
N LYS A 223 6.10 21.65 3.37
CA LYS A 223 7.04 22.74 3.14
C LYS A 223 8.03 22.40 2.03
N ASP A 224 8.66 21.23 2.13
CA ASP A 224 9.67 20.79 1.17
C ASP A 224 9.07 20.62 -0.23
N ILE A 225 7.82 20.15 -0.33
CA ILE A 225 7.09 20.05 -1.60
C ILE A 225 6.86 21.44 -2.20
N VAL A 226 6.32 22.40 -1.44
CA VAL A 226 5.96 23.72 -1.99
C VAL A 226 7.17 24.63 -2.24
N THR A 227 8.31 24.36 -1.60
CA THR A 227 9.57 25.09 -1.85
C THR A 227 10.45 24.42 -2.90
N GLY A 228 10.08 23.23 -3.40
CA GLY A 228 10.91 22.45 -4.32
C GLY A 228 12.17 21.87 -3.67
N SER A 229 12.14 21.64 -2.35
CA SER A 229 13.22 21.05 -1.57
C SER A 229 13.02 19.55 -1.30
N ALA A 230 11.84 19.01 -1.60
CA ALA A 230 11.57 17.58 -1.51
C ALA A 230 12.43 16.80 -2.51
N VAL A 231 13.00 15.68 -2.05
CA VAL A 231 13.83 14.79 -2.87
C VAL A 231 12.97 13.62 -3.36
N TYR A 232 12.80 13.51 -4.67
CA TYR A 232 12.14 12.39 -5.34
C TYR A 232 13.17 11.43 -5.93
N GLY A 233 12.72 10.26 -6.40
CA GLY A 233 13.61 9.25 -6.98
C GLY A 233 14.46 9.77 -8.16
N ALA A 234 13.98 10.75 -8.91
CA ALA A 234 14.72 11.38 -10.01
C ALA A 234 15.77 12.40 -9.56
N ASP A 235 15.68 12.91 -8.32
CA ASP A 235 16.62 13.88 -7.75
C ASP A 235 17.84 13.20 -7.11
N VAL A 236 17.75 11.89 -6.87
CA VAL A 236 18.83 11.10 -6.27
C VAL A 236 20.01 11.01 -7.24
N TYR A 237 21.20 11.37 -6.75
CA TYR A 237 22.45 11.30 -7.49
C TYR A 237 23.51 10.55 -6.69
N HIS A 238 24.26 9.69 -7.37
CA HIS A 238 25.44 9.03 -6.83
C HIS A 238 26.67 9.34 -7.69
N GLU A 239 27.84 9.40 -7.06
CA GLU A 239 29.09 9.49 -7.80
C GLU A 239 29.21 8.31 -8.77
N LYS A 240 29.52 8.60 -10.03
CA LYS A 240 29.64 7.60 -11.11
C LYS A 240 28.32 6.86 -11.42
N MET A 241 27.17 7.44 -11.08
CA MET A 241 25.86 6.93 -11.50
C MET A 241 25.77 6.91 -13.04
N LEU A 242 25.31 5.78 -13.58
CA LEU A 242 24.98 5.63 -14.99
C LEU A 242 23.47 5.81 -15.21
N TYR A 243 23.10 6.22 -16.40
CA TYR A 243 21.72 6.47 -16.81
C TYR A 243 21.31 5.46 -17.86
N ALA A 244 20.14 4.84 -17.67
CA ALA A 244 19.59 3.88 -18.62
C ALA A 244 18.38 4.47 -19.36
N VAL A 245 18.38 4.38 -20.68
CA VAL A 245 17.22 4.75 -21.52
C VAL A 245 16.83 3.54 -22.35
N ILE A 246 15.58 3.12 -22.23
CA ILE A 246 15.09 1.87 -22.82
C ILE A 246 14.36 2.17 -24.14
N ALA A 247 14.73 1.46 -25.21
CA ALA A 247 13.86 1.25 -26.37
C ALA A 247 12.88 0.12 -26.04
N ARG A 248 11.60 0.44 -25.99
CA ARG A 248 10.52 -0.52 -25.70
C ARG A 248 9.90 -1.03 -27.01
N PRO A 249 9.30 -2.23 -27.01
CA PRO A 249 8.50 -2.67 -28.14
C PRO A 249 7.42 -1.63 -28.50
N PRO A 250 7.12 -1.43 -29.79
CA PRO A 250 6.23 -0.36 -30.24
C PRO A 250 4.76 -0.59 -29.85
N VAL A 251 4.39 -1.84 -29.56
CA VAL A 251 3.07 -2.26 -29.11
C VAL A 251 3.18 -3.33 -28.04
N TYR A 252 2.18 -3.43 -27.17
CA TYR A 252 2.15 -4.42 -26.10
C TYR A 252 2.16 -5.85 -26.65
N GLY A 253 3.06 -6.69 -26.13
CA GLY A 253 3.22 -8.08 -26.53
C GLY A 253 4.18 -8.32 -27.71
N ALA A 254 4.63 -7.28 -28.41
CA ALA A 254 5.70 -7.41 -29.39
C ALA A 254 7.02 -7.79 -28.70
N ARG A 255 7.92 -8.47 -29.42
CA ARG A 255 9.19 -8.96 -28.90
C ARG A 255 10.36 -8.40 -29.69
N LEU A 256 11.53 -8.38 -29.06
CA LEU A 256 12.78 -8.09 -29.77
C LEU A 256 13.06 -9.27 -30.72
N ALA A 257 13.13 -8.99 -32.03
CA ALA A 257 13.53 -9.99 -33.02
C ALA A 257 15.05 -9.95 -33.23
N SER A 258 15.58 -8.76 -33.46
CA SER A 258 17.02 -8.52 -33.60
C SER A 258 17.36 -7.08 -33.21
N VAL A 259 18.63 -6.85 -32.84
CA VAL A 259 19.18 -5.50 -32.63
C VAL A 259 20.61 -5.45 -33.16
N ASP A 260 20.91 -4.41 -33.95
CA ASP A 260 22.27 -3.95 -34.18
C ASP A 260 22.52 -2.73 -33.28
N ASP A 261 23.49 -2.87 -32.39
CA ASP A 261 23.87 -1.85 -31.41
C ASP A 261 25.23 -1.20 -31.71
N GLY A 262 25.84 -1.45 -32.87
CA GLY A 262 27.15 -0.94 -33.24
C GLY A 262 27.21 0.58 -33.20
N ALA A 263 26.31 1.25 -33.91
CA ALA A 263 26.23 2.72 -33.91
C ALA A 263 25.91 3.29 -32.52
N ALA A 264 25.14 2.58 -31.71
CA ALA A 264 24.84 2.98 -30.34
C ALA A 264 26.07 2.93 -29.43
N ARG A 265 26.92 1.89 -29.57
CA ARG A 265 28.17 1.76 -28.80
C ARG A 265 29.23 2.79 -29.19
N ASP A 266 29.18 3.29 -30.42
CA ASP A 266 30.09 4.34 -30.90
C ASP A 266 29.71 5.75 -30.39
N VAL A 267 28.52 5.92 -29.80
CA VAL A 267 28.11 7.21 -29.18
C VAL A 267 28.98 7.49 -27.94
N PRO A 268 29.72 8.62 -27.90
CA PRO A 268 30.54 8.97 -26.75
C PRO A 268 29.73 9.01 -25.44
N GLY A 269 30.23 8.30 -24.43
CA GLY A 269 29.59 8.19 -23.11
C GLY A 269 28.63 7.00 -22.98
N VAL A 270 28.32 6.27 -24.06
CA VAL A 270 27.63 4.97 -23.94
C VAL A 270 28.58 3.95 -23.35
N VAL A 271 28.13 3.27 -22.30
CA VAL A 271 28.92 2.29 -21.54
C VAL A 271 28.51 0.87 -21.89
N ARG A 272 27.20 0.64 -22.09
CA ARG A 272 26.66 -0.69 -22.37
C ARG A 272 25.30 -0.61 -23.07
N VAL A 273 25.02 -1.60 -23.90
CA VAL A 273 23.68 -1.90 -24.41
C VAL A 273 23.28 -3.26 -23.84
N VAL A 274 22.06 -3.37 -23.31
CA VAL A 274 21.55 -4.55 -22.61
C VAL A 274 20.17 -4.89 -23.13
N GLU A 275 20.01 -6.11 -23.65
CA GLU A 275 18.68 -6.64 -23.96
C GLU A 275 17.90 -6.94 -22.68
N ILE A 276 16.64 -6.56 -22.65
CA ILE A 276 15.70 -6.86 -21.58
C ILE A 276 14.76 -7.92 -22.13
N GLU A 277 14.74 -9.09 -21.49
CA GLU A 277 13.78 -10.15 -21.82
C GLU A 277 12.36 -9.73 -21.40
N GLY A 278 11.38 -10.01 -22.26
CA GLY A 278 9.98 -9.73 -21.99
C GLY A 278 9.23 -10.96 -21.48
N SER A 279 8.25 -10.76 -20.59
CA SER A 279 7.43 -11.83 -20.01
C SER A 279 6.31 -12.36 -20.92
N GLY A 280 6.10 -11.76 -22.09
CA GLY A 280 5.03 -12.14 -23.01
C GLY A 280 3.66 -11.59 -22.59
N GLN A 281 2.58 -12.25 -23.02
CA GLN A 281 1.21 -11.83 -22.74
C GLN A 281 0.45 -12.89 -21.92
N PRO A 282 -0.26 -12.52 -20.84
CA PRO A 282 -0.30 -11.18 -20.23
C PRO A 282 0.92 -10.91 -19.35
N ALA A 283 1.50 -9.70 -19.43
CA ALA A 283 2.69 -9.32 -18.68
C ALA A 283 2.39 -8.89 -17.23
N GLY A 284 1.19 -8.37 -16.94
CA GLY A 284 0.89 -7.82 -15.62
C GLY A 284 1.91 -6.74 -15.21
N PHE A 285 2.64 -6.97 -14.13
CA PHE A 285 3.72 -6.11 -13.64
C PHE A 285 5.13 -6.56 -14.07
N ASP A 286 5.23 -7.63 -14.86
CA ASP A 286 6.50 -8.17 -15.32
C ASP A 286 7.09 -7.33 -16.48
N PRO A 287 8.41 -7.45 -16.75
CA PRO A 287 9.06 -6.67 -17.80
C PRO A 287 8.47 -6.87 -19.19
N LEU A 288 8.20 -5.76 -19.90
CA LEU A 288 7.72 -5.77 -21.29
C LEU A 288 8.82 -6.07 -22.33
N GLY A 289 10.04 -6.38 -21.89
CA GLY A 289 11.21 -6.48 -22.75
C GLY A 289 11.73 -5.14 -23.27
N GLY A 290 12.73 -5.19 -24.14
CA GLY A 290 13.31 -4.04 -24.83
C GLY A 290 14.83 -4.07 -24.92
N VAL A 291 15.43 -2.92 -25.25
CA VAL A 291 16.89 -2.74 -25.27
C VAL A 291 17.25 -1.49 -24.45
N ALA A 292 18.00 -1.65 -23.37
CA ALA A 292 18.48 -0.57 -22.52
C ALA A 292 19.85 -0.08 -22.98
N VAL A 293 19.98 1.22 -23.23
CA VAL A 293 21.27 1.88 -23.41
C VAL A 293 21.66 2.54 -22.09
N VAL A 294 22.79 2.11 -21.54
CA VAL A 294 23.37 2.60 -20.30
C VAL A 294 24.56 3.50 -20.62
N ALA A 295 24.54 4.73 -20.11
CA ALA A 295 25.54 5.76 -20.43
C ALA A 295 25.92 6.61 -19.22
N GLU A 296 27.00 7.37 -19.34
CA GLU A 296 27.53 8.27 -18.31
C GLU A 296 26.62 9.48 -18.03
N ASN A 297 25.70 9.79 -18.95
CA ASN A 297 24.73 10.86 -18.80
C ASN A 297 23.46 10.57 -19.62
N THR A 298 22.37 11.25 -19.27
CA THR A 298 21.06 11.05 -19.92
C THR A 298 21.09 11.34 -21.41
N TRP A 299 21.85 12.34 -21.87
CA TRP A 299 21.93 12.68 -23.30
C TRP A 299 22.57 11.56 -24.12
N ALA A 300 23.72 11.06 -23.68
CA ALA A 300 24.41 9.94 -24.33
C ALA A 300 23.53 8.68 -24.36
N ALA A 301 22.77 8.39 -23.29
CA ALA A 301 21.83 7.27 -23.29
C ALA A 301 20.69 7.47 -24.31
N ILE A 302 20.15 8.69 -24.43
CA ILE A 302 19.11 9.02 -25.43
C ILE A 302 19.64 8.88 -26.85
N GLU A 303 20.84 9.43 -27.13
CA GLU A 303 21.46 9.35 -28.46
C GLU A 303 21.84 7.92 -28.81
N GLY A 304 22.44 7.18 -27.89
CA GLY A 304 22.72 5.76 -28.08
C GLY A 304 21.45 4.96 -28.36
N ARG A 305 20.34 5.20 -27.63
CA ARG A 305 19.06 4.56 -27.95
C ARG A 305 18.57 4.93 -29.35
N ARG A 306 18.70 6.19 -29.77
CA ARG A 306 18.29 6.64 -31.11
C ARG A 306 19.11 5.98 -32.23
N ALA A 307 20.35 5.62 -31.96
CA ALA A 307 21.26 4.96 -32.90
C ALA A 307 21.10 3.43 -32.94
N LEU A 308 20.23 2.84 -32.11
CA LEU A 308 19.91 1.41 -32.21
C LEU A 308 19.13 1.14 -33.50
N GLU A 309 19.54 0.11 -34.23
CA GLU A 309 18.75 -0.47 -35.32
C GLU A 309 18.03 -1.70 -34.77
N ILE A 310 16.71 -1.60 -34.60
CA ILE A 310 15.92 -2.65 -33.91
C ILE A 310 14.85 -3.18 -34.84
N GLU A 311 14.79 -4.50 -34.96
CA GLU A 311 13.66 -5.21 -35.55
C GLU A 311 12.79 -5.79 -34.43
N TRP A 312 11.49 -5.46 -34.47
CA TRP A 312 10.50 -5.98 -33.53
C TRP A 312 9.67 -7.07 -34.21
N ASP A 313 9.48 -8.20 -33.53
CA ASP A 313 8.48 -9.20 -33.87
C ASP A 313 7.11 -8.72 -33.40
N LEU A 314 6.31 -8.25 -34.35
CA LEU A 314 4.94 -7.81 -34.12
C LEU A 314 3.92 -8.95 -34.12
N GLU A 315 4.25 -10.12 -34.67
CA GLU A 315 3.32 -11.26 -34.70
C GLU A 315 3.01 -11.74 -33.28
N ALA A 316 4.02 -11.74 -32.40
CA ALA A 316 3.87 -12.03 -30.98
C ALA A 316 2.88 -11.10 -30.23
N ALA A 317 2.62 -9.91 -30.78
CA ALA A 317 1.67 -8.94 -30.21
C ALA A 317 0.20 -9.31 -30.50
N GLY A 318 -0.06 -10.18 -31.48
CA GLY A 318 -1.41 -10.58 -31.89
C GLY A 318 -2.25 -9.37 -32.30
N ASP A 319 -3.43 -9.21 -31.70
CA ASP A 319 -4.34 -8.10 -32.00
C ASP A 319 -3.74 -6.71 -31.70
N ASN A 320 -2.75 -6.63 -30.83
CA ASN A 320 -2.07 -5.37 -30.50
C ASN A 320 -1.12 -4.91 -31.61
N ALA A 321 -0.75 -5.77 -32.56
CA ALA A 321 0.14 -5.44 -33.69
C ALA A 321 -0.36 -4.25 -34.52
N ARG A 322 -1.67 -4.06 -34.56
CA ARG A 322 -2.36 -2.99 -35.30
C ARG A 322 -2.81 -1.82 -34.42
N TYR A 323 -2.39 -1.76 -33.16
CA TYR A 323 -2.80 -0.69 -32.26
C TYR A 323 -2.23 0.65 -32.74
N ASP A 324 -3.09 1.67 -32.81
CA ASP A 324 -2.74 3.04 -33.16
C ASP A 324 -3.44 4.02 -32.22
N SER A 325 -2.68 4.95 -31.65
CA SER A 325 -3.21 5.90 -30.66
C SER A 325 -4.20 6.88 -31.26
N THR A 326 -4.03 7.29 -32.52
CA THR A 326 -4.95 8.20 -33.20
C THR A 326 -6.32 7.53 -33.40
N THR A 327 -6.31 6.33 -33.98
CA THR A 327 -7.51 5.53 -34.24
C THR A 327 -8.25 5.18 -32.93
N TYR A 328 -7.50 4.77 -31.90
CA TYR A 328 -8.10 4.43 -30.61
C TYR A 328 -8.70 5.66 -29.92
N ARG A 329 -8.05 6.83 -30.03
CA ARG A 329 -8.58 8.09 -29.50
C ARG A 329 -9.89 8.47 -30.17
N GLU A 330 -9.97 8.41 -31.51
CA GLU A 330 -11.21 8.70 -32.25
C GLU A 330 -12.35 7.78 -31.80
N GLN A 331 -12.05 6.49 -31.59
CA GLN A 331 -13.01 5.52 -31.06
C GLN A 331 -13.51 5.89 -29.65
N LEU A 332 -12.60 6.29 -28.74
CA LEU A 332 -12.96 6.72 -27.40
C LEU A 332 -13.83 7.98 -27.43
N GLU A 333 -13.50 8.95 -28.26
CA GLU A 333 -14.27 10.19 -28.43
C GLU A 333 -15.68 9.91 -28.97
N GLN A 334 -15.81 9.04 -29.98
CA GLN A 334 -17.12 8.60 -30.50
C GLN A 334 -17.94 7.85 -29.45
N THR A 335 -17.30 6.98 -28.67
CA THR A 335 -17.95 6.20 -27.61
C THR A 335 -18.46 7.12 -26.50
N ALA A 336 -17.67 8.10 -26.07
CA ALA A 336 -18.06 9.07 -25.03
C ALA A 336 -19.24 9.96 -25.45
N GLN A 337 -19.43 10.19 -26.75
CA GLN A 337 -20.57 10.93 -27.30
C GLN A 337 -21.81 10.06 -27.53
N SER A 338 -21.66 8.73 -27.47
CA SER A 338 -22.76 7.79 -27.68
C SER A 338 -23.59 7.64 -26.40
N PRO A 339 -24.91 7.36 -26.50
CA PRO A 339 -25.71 7.07 -25.32
C PRO A 339 -25.11 5.91 -24.51
N GLY A 340 -24.84 6.15 -23.23
CA GLY A 340 -24.36 5.11 -22.32
C GLY A 340 -25.42 4.02 -22.06
N GLN A 341 -24.96 2.85 -21.64
CA GLN A 341 -25.87 1.78 -21.23
C GLN A 341 -26.61 2.19 -19.95
N LEU A 342 -27.93 2.20 -20.01
CA LEU A 342 -28.78 2.55 -18.88
C LEU A 342 -28.82 1.35 -17.92
N ILE A 343 -28.02 1.38 -16.85
CA ILE A 343 -28.08 0.39 -15.77
C ILE A 343 -29.13 0.89 -14.77
N ARG A 344 -30.28 0.22 -14.71
CA ARG A 344 -31.40 0.50 -13.80
C ARG A 344 -31.54 -0.59 -12.76
#